data_AF-A0A535K202-F1
#
_entry.id   AF-A0A535K202-F1
#
_cell.length_a   1.000
_cell.length_b   1.000
_cell.length_c   1.000
_cell.angle_alpha   90.00
_cell.angle_beta   90.00
_cell.angle_gamma   90.00
#
_symmetry.space_group_name_H-M   'P 1'
#
loop_
_entity.id
_entity.type
_entity.pdbx_description
1 polymer ?
#
loop_
_entity_poly.entity_id
_entity_poly.type
_entity_poly.pdbx_seq_one_letter_code
_entity_poly.pdbx_strand_id
1 'polypeptide(L)'
;MARGTRIRLVLAFPLVAALILTGCGVLGSNGNGTVCPAPTLEPVAAPSAGGGSVTYGFLIDRAYTGDAKRSPSYPWPQLPKTALDTLATSLAKLELRPGDSVFGAWISHNSNDMREIFLPLTQVPKTATQELPAAPTQPKAPLNQLECNDYAAKVRAYNAAAKDWQAKVNEIQQRSADADAKAVAVFIDKTQTALRNASPVQDPAGTDIYGGLAVAGGVFKANPGKHKLVLFSDMTDTVGNPVRPDLAQSDVVVGLYHRDDPSDQGKGQKDWETTFRTLGAQTPVFLPWAATTPDKVAELLKGSGR
;
A
#
# COMPACT_ATOMS: atom_id res chain seq x y z
N MET A 1 34.64 -9.92 -51.56
CA MET A 1 35.22 -11.23 -51.16
C MET A 1 34.66 -11.58 -49.79
N ALA A 2 33.59 -12.38 -49.78
CA ALA A 2 33.52 -13.78 -49.28
C ALA A 2 33.44 -13.85 -47.73
N ARG A 3 32.23 -13.94 -47.14
CA ARG A 3 31.41 -15.15 -46.79
C ARG A 3 31.93 -15.93 -45.58
N GLY A 4 31.07 -16.13 -44.57
CA GLY A 4 31.32 -17.07 -43.47
C GLY A 4 30.31 -17.02 -42.32
N THR A 5 29.10 -17.53 -42.55
CA THR A 5 28.02 -17.82 -41.60
C THR A 5 28.45 -18.79 -40.47
N ARG A 6 28.03 -18.57 -39.22
CA ARG A 6 27.55 -19.64 -38.31
C ARG A 6 26.49 -19.14 -37.32
N ILE A 7 25.39 -19.89 -37.34
CA ILE A 7 24.17 -19.86 -36.52
C ILE A 7 24.38 -20.68 -35.24
N ARG A 8 23.77 -20.26 -34.12
CA ARG A 8 23.25 -21.06 -32.98
C ARG A 8 22.58 -20.05 -32.03
N LEU A 9 21.26 -19.78 -32.07
CA LEU A 9 20.10 -20.59 -31.68
C LEU A 9 20.17 -21.14 -30.23
N VAL A 10 19.62 -20.38 -29.27
CA VAL A 10 19.01 -20.85 -28.01
C VAL A 10 17.85 -19.88 -27.72
N LEU A 11 16.69 -20.08 -28.37
CA LEU A 11 15.41 -20.52 -27.75
C LEU A 11 15.17 -19.90 -26.36
N ALA A 12 14.35 -18.85 -26.22
CA ALA A 12 12.88 -18.90 -26.17
C ALA A 12 12.36 -19.90 -25.12
N PHE A 13 12.19 -19.42 -23.87
CA PHE A 13 11.42 -20.12 -22.84
C PHE A 13 9.95 -19.64 -22.91
N PRO A 14 8.98 -20.56 -22.76
CA PRO A 14 7.84 -20.60 -23.67
C PRO A 14 6.55 -20.10 -23.03
N LEU A 15 5.74 -19.48 -23.88
CA LEU A 15 4.29 -19.49 -23.82
C LEU A 15 3.81 -20.95 -23.69
N VAL A 16 3.56 -21.42 -22.47
CA VAL A 16 2.85 -22.68 -22.20
C VAL A 16 1.58 -22.35 -21.45
N ALA A 17 0.64 -21.75 -22.17
CA ALA A 17 -0.73 -21.54 -21.70
C ALA A 17 -1.78 -22.00 -22.72
N ALA A 18 -1.40 -22.76 -23.77
CA ALA A 18 -2.34 -23.12 -24.84
C ALA A 18 -2.25 -24.57 -25.36
N LEU A 19 -1.51 -25.48 -24.71
CA LEU A 19 -1.29 -26.83 -25.25
C LEU A 19 -1.28 -27.92 -24.17
N ILE A 20 -2.35 -28.00 -23.39
CA ILE A 20 -2.83 -29.27 -22.79
C ILE A 20 -4.36 -29.28 -22.89
N LEU A 21 -4.90 -29.19 -24.11
CA LEU A 21 -6.32 -29.45 -24.40
C LEU A 21 -6.53 -30.36 -25.61
N THR A 22 -5.47 -30.98 -26.11
CA THR A 22 -5.54 -31.92 -27.22
C THR A 22 -4.72 -33.16 -26.87
N GLY A 23 -5.41 -34.23 -26.45
CA GLY A 23 -4.78 -35.56 -26.39
C GLY A 23 -4.85 -36.29 -25.05
N CYS A 24 -6.07 -36.51 -24.54
CA CYS A 24 -6.45 -37.77 -23.88
C CYS A 24 -7.94 -38.04 -24.18
N GLY A 25 -8.29 -37.94 -25.46
CA GLY A 25 -9.58 -38.38 -26.00
C GLY A 25 -9.31 -39.51 -26.98
N VAL A 26 -8.96 -40.69 -26.46
CA VAL A 26 -8.87 -41.92 -27.26
C VAL A 26 -9.94 -42.88 -26.74
N LEU A 27 -11.08 -42.81 -27.45
CA LEU A 27 -11.84 -43.93 -27.99
C LEU A 27 -12.27 -45.05 -27.03
N GLY A 28 -13.41 -44.84 -26.38
CA GLY A 28 -14.38 -45.91 -26.14
C GLY A 28 -15.42 -45.90 -27.27
N SER A 29 -15.07 -46.40 -28.45
CA SER A 29 -16.01 -46.57 -29.56
C SER A 29 -16.78 -47.88 -29.42
N ASN A 30 -18.00 -47.81 -28.86
CA ASN A 30 -18.99 -48.88 -29.03
C ASN A 30 -20.25 -48.32 -29.70
N GLY A 31 -20.44 -48.69 -30.97
CA GLY A 31 -21.73 -49.03 -31.58
C GLY A 31 -22.73 -47.95 -32.00
N ASN A 32 -22.88 -46.83 -31.27
CA ASN A 32 -23.82 -45.75 -31.63
C ASN A 32 -23.24 -44.42 -31.14
N GLY A 33 -22.80 -43.57 -32.06
CA GLY A 33 -21.95 -42.41 -31.79
C GLY A 33 -22.60 -41.25 -31.02
N THR A 34 -22.76 -41.40 -29.71
CA THR A 34 -23.03 -40.30 -28.79
C THR A 34 -21.75 -39.93 -28.03
N VAL A 35 -21.08 -38.86 -28.45
CA VAL A 35 -19.98 -38.28 -27.66
C VAL A 35 -20.58 -37.59 -26.44
N CYS A 36 -20.36 -38.18 -25.26
CA CYS A 36 -20.77 -37.62 -23.98
C CYS A 36 -20.19 -36.19 -23.79
N PRO A 37 -21.00 -35.17 -23.43
CA PRO A 37 -20.50 -33.80 -23.21
C PRO A 37 -19.60 -33.71 -21.96
N ALA A 38 -18.44 -33.08 -22.09
CA ALA A 38 -17.54 -32.83 -20.95
C ALA A 38 -18.04 -31.67 -20.07
N PRO A 39 -17.68 -31.61 -18.77
CA PRO A 39 -17.87 -30.43 -17.94
C PRO A 39 -17.07 -29.25 -18.50
N THR A 40 -17.69 -28.08 -18.69
CA THR A 40 -17.12 -26.94 -19.44
C THR A 40 -16.76 -25.73 -18.58
N LEU A 41 -16.60 -25.87 -17.27
CA LEU A 41 -16.35 -24.69 -16.42
C LEU A 41 -14.89 -24.24 -16.46
N GLU A 42 -14.71 -22.96 -16.75
CA GLU A 42 -13.45 -22.25 -16.58
C GLU A 42 -13.01 -22.28 -15.10
N PRO A 43 -11.70 -22.37 -14.83
CA PRO A 43 -11.19 -22.29 -13.47
C PRO A 43 -11.59 -20.95 -12.84
N VAL A 44 -12.29 -21.00 -11.70
CA VAL A 44 -12.57 -19.81 -10.92
C VAL A 44 -11.27 -19.34 -10.30
N ALA A 45 -10.84 -18.12 -10.65
CA ALA A 45 -9.70 -17.48 -10.02
C ALA A 45 -9.97 -17.39 -8.51
N ALA A 46 -9.14 -18.06 -7.71
CA ALA A 46 -9.14 -17.83 -6.27
C ALA A 46 -8.88 -16.34 -6.03
N PRO A 47 -9.55 -15.72 -5.03
CA PRO A 47 -9.32 -14.32 -4.73
C PRO A 47 -7.83 -14.08 -4.51
N SER A 48 -7.29 -13.01 -5.09
CA SER A 48 -5.90 -12.64 -4.91
C SER A 48 -5.61 -12.55 -3.41
N ALA A 49 -4.62 -13.32 -2.93
CA ALA A 49 -4.15 -13.16 -1.56
C ALA A 49 -3.85 -11.68 -1.31
N GLY A 50 -4.51 -11.11 -0.29
CA GLY A 50 -4.38 -9.69 0.04
C GLY A 50 -2.90 -9.32 0.15
N GLY A 51 -2.49 -8.27 -0.57
CA GLY A 51 -1.11 -7.77 -0.51
C GLY A 51 -0.70 -7.44 0.93
N GLY A 52 0.62 -7.45 1.20
CA GLY A 52 1.14 -7.12 2.53
C GLY A 52 0.67 -5.74 3.01
N SER A 53 0.38 -5.62 4.31
CA SER A 53 -0.05 -4.36 4.93
C SER A 53 0.99 -3.27 4.80
N VAL A 54 0.51 -2.03 4.67
CA VAL A 54 1.33 -0.82 4.61
C VAL A 54 1.14 0.00 5.89
N THR A 55 2.25 0.45 6.48
CA THR A 55 2.25 1.40 7.59
C THR A 55 2.70 2.76 7.08
N TYR A 56 1.83 3.76 7.21
CA TYR A 56 2.08 5.15 6.85
C TYR A 56 2.42 5.96 8.11
N GLY A 57 3.59 6.58 8.13
CA GLY A 57 4.05 7.46 9.19
C GLY A 57 4.08 8.91 8.77
N PHE A 58 3.64 9.80 9.64
CA PHE A 58 3.68 11.24 9.42
C PHE A 58 4.46 11.93 10.53
N LEU A 59 5.57 12.57 10.19
CA LEU A 59 6.32 13.42 11.10
C LEU A 59 6.19 14.87 10.68
N ILE A 60 5.77 15.73 11.60
CA ILE A 60 5.51 17.14 11.33
C ILE A 60 6.30 17.99 12.30
N ASP A 61 7.17 18.83 11.76
CA ASP A 61 7.96 19.78 12.51
C ASP A 61 7.10 20.93 13.04
N ARG A 62 7.32 21.31 14.30
CA ARG A 62 6.66 22.42 14.99
C ARG A 62 7.64 23.45 15.54
N ALA A 63 8.93 23.34 15.25
CA ALA A 63 9.91 24.29 15.73
C ALA A 63 9.63 25.70 15.24
N TYR A 64 9.76 26.63 16.18
CA TYR A 64 9.70 28.05 15.88
C TYR A 64 11.09 28.55 15.55
N THR A 65 11.34 28.85 14.28
CA THR A 65 12.65 29.38 13.87
C THR A 65 12.87 30.83 14.26
N GLY A 66 11.85 31.57 14.75
CA GLY A 66 11.93 32.96 15.23
C GLY A 66 12.41 33.99 14.20
N ASP A 67 12.87 33.53 13.05
CA ASP A 67 13.46 34.32 11.99
C ASP A 67 12.40 34.51 10.91
N ALA A 68 11.57 35.55 11.08
CA ALA A 68 10.57 35.97 10.10
C ALA A 68 11.15 36.21 8.69
N LYS A 69 12.49 36.22 8.54
CA LYS A 69 13.20 36.34 7.27
C LYS A 69 13.27 35.04 6.46
N ARG A 70 13.11 33.86 7.07
CA ARG A 70 13.32 32.55 6.40
C ARG A 70 12.08 31.97 5.72
N SER A 71 10.88 32.37 6.12
CA SER A 71 9.63 32.22 5.35
C SER A 71 8.63 33.30 5.79
N PRO A 72 8.72 34.53 5.26
CA PRO A 72 7.76 35.58 5.56
C PRO A 72 6.31 35.17 5.20
N SER A 73 6.17 34.29 4.22
CA SER A 73 4.90 33.89 3.61
C SER A 73 4.04 32.98 4.49
N TYR A 74 4.63 32.22 5.42
CA TYR A 74 3.91 31.29 6.30
C TYR A 74 4.56 31.20 7.69
N PRO A 75 4.14 32.03 8.65
CA PRO A 75 4.62 31.94 10.02
C PRO A 75 4.09 30.69 10.75
N TRP A 76 4.53 30.51 12.00
CA TRP A 76 3.85 29.60 12.92
C TRP A 76 2.50 30.21 13.37
N PRO A 77 1.41 29.43 13.52
CA PRO A 77 1.28 27.97 13.38
C PRO A 77 0.85 27.50 11.98
N GLN A 78 0.90 28.35 10.95
CA GLN A 78 0.32 28.05 9.64
C GLN A 78 1.00 26.86 8.96
N LEU A 79 2.33 26.74 9.02
CA LEU A 79 3.08 25.65 8.37
C LEU A 79 2.70 24.24 8.89
N PRO A 80 2.78 23.94 10.20
CA PRO A 80 2.30 22.67 10.75
C PRO A 80 0.83 22.41 10.43
N LYS A 81 0.00 23.46 10.41
CA LYS A 81 -1.42 23.32 10.11
C LYS A 81 -1.66 22.92 8.66
N THR A 82 -0.97 23.57 7.72
CA THR A 82 -1.04 23.23 6.30
C THR A 82 -0.49 21.82 6.02
N ALA A 83 0.54 21.37 6.73
CA ALA A 83 1.01 19.98 6.64
C ALA A 83 -0.07 18.98 7.08
N LEU A 84 -0.72 19.21 8.23
CA LEU A 84 -1.83 18.37 8.70
C LEU A 84 -2.97 18.32 7.67
N ASP A 85 -3.36 19.46 7.12
CA ASP A 85 -4.44 19.54 6.13
C ASP A 85 -4.08 18.84 4.81
N THR A 86 -2.80 18.95 4.40
CA THR A 86 -2.25 18.26 3.23
C THR A 86 -2.28 16.75 3.42
N LEU A 87 -1.82 16.26 4.57
CA LEU A 87 -1.84 14.84 4.92
C LEU A 87 -3.27 14.30 5.01
N ALA A 88 -4.17 15.03 5.68
CA ALA A 88 -5.58 14.66 5.75
C ALA A 88 -6.16 14.50 4.34
N THR A 89 -5.95 15.48 3.47
CA THR A 89 -6.45 15.42 2.08
C THR A 89 -5.80 14.31 1.27
N SER A 90 -4.53 13.98 1.54
CA SER A 90 -3.81 12.90 0.85
C SER A 90 -4.38 11.52 1.18
N LEU A 91 -4.84 11.29 2.41
CA LEU A 91 -5.37 9.97 2.84
C LEU A 91 -6.50 9.46 1.96
N ALA A 92 -7.43 10.33 1.54
CA ALA A 92 -8.54 9.95 0.66
C ALA A 92 -8.10 9.56 -0.76
N LYS A 93 -6.87 9.91 -1.13
CA LYS A 93 -6.27 9.61 -2.43
C LYS A 93 -5.40 8.36 -2.39
N LEU A 94 -5.05 7.87 -1.19
CA LEU A 94 -4.34 6.61 -1.00
C LEU A 94 -5.31 5.43 -1.20
N GLU A 95 -4.81 4.36 -1.80
CA GLU A 95 -5.56 3.11 -1.94
C GLU A 95 -5.39 2.26 -0.68
N LEU A 96 -5.87 2.79 0.45
CA LEU A 96 -5.81 2.10 1.74
C LEU A 96 -6.64 0.82 1.70
N ARG A 97 -6.13 -0.21 2.38
CA ARG A 97 -6.74 -1.53 2.46
C ARG A 97 -6.95 -1.95 3.91
N PRO A 98 -7.88 -2.88 4.18
CA PRO A 98 -7.99 -3.49 5.49
C PRO A 98 -6.64 -4.04 5.99
N GLY A 99 -6.25 -3.63 7.19
CA GLY A 99 -4.95 -3.96 7.78
C GLY A 99 -3.83 -2.93 7.53
N ASP A 100 -4.01 -1.95 6.65
CA ASP A 100 -3.10 -0.81 6.57
C ASP A 100 -3.20 0.03 7.84
N SER A 101 -2.13 0.72 8.20
CA SER A 101 -2.07 1.51 9.43
C SER A 101 -1.46 2.88 9.22
N VAL A 102 -1.85 3.82 10.08
CA VAL A 102 -1.40 5.21 10.06
C VAL A 102 -0.95 5.61 11.46
N PHE A 103 0.17 6.32 11.55
CA PHE A 103 0.62 6.99 12.78
C PHE A 103 1.11 8.41 12.47
N GLY A 104 1.11 9.27 13.48
CA GLY A 104 1.65 10.62 13.37
C GLY A 104 2.27 11.12 14.67
N ALA A 105 3.45 11.74 14.56
CA ALA A 105 4.16 12.33 15.68
C ALA A 105 4.77 13.69 15.31
N TRP A 106 4.87 14.57 16.29
CA TRP A 106 5.54 15.84 16.13
C TRP A 106 7.05 15.66 16.14
N ILE A 107 7.73 16.51 15.39
CA ILE A 107 9.16 16.74 15.56
C ILE A 107 9.31 17.97 16.46
N SER A 108 9.98 17.77 17.59
CA SER A 108 10.19 18.73 18.68
C SER A 108 11.57 18.49 19.32
N HIS A 109 12.00 19.30 20.28
CA HIS A 109 13.19 19.07 21.08
C HIS A 109 13.12 17.80 21.94
N ASN A 110 11.92 17.22 22.10
CA ASN A 110 11.67 15.97 22.84
C ASN A 110 11.00 14.93 21.92
N SER A 111 11.35 14.87 20.63
CA SER A 111 10.70 13.96 19.67
C SER A 111 10.72 12.48 20.06
N ASN A 112 11.58 12.06 20.99
CA ASN A 112 11.61 10.70 21.52
C ASN A 112 10.56 10.43 22.62
N ASP A 113 9.80 11.44 23.08
CA ASP A 113 8.70 11.31 24.02
C ASP A 113 7.41 10.86 23.30
N MET A 114 6.76 9.82 23.80
CA MET A 114 5.47 9.35 23.28
C MET A 114 4.36 10.41 23.35
N ARG A 115 4.48 11.43 24.20
CA ARG A 115 3.56 12.57 24.25
C ARG A 115 3.55 13.40 22.96
N GLU A 116 4.59 13.26 22.14
CA GLU A 116 4.67 13.90 20.82
C GLU A 116 3.83 13.18 19.76
N ILE A 117 3.28 12.00 20.07
CA ILE A 117 2.37 11.28 19.19
C ILE A 117 1.00 11.96 19.20
N PHE A 118 0.69 12.73 18.15
CA PHE A 118 -0.62 13.35 17.96
C PHE A 118 -1.65 12.42 17.31
N LEU A 119 -1.18 11.39 16.61
CA LEU A 119 -2.02 10.36 16.01
C LEU A 119 -1.43 9.00 16.39
N PRO A 120 -1.99 8.32 17.40
CA PRO A 120 -1.52 6.99 17.77
C PRO A 120 -1.66 6.03 16.58
N LEU A 121 -0.88 4.95 16.58
CA LEU A 121 -0.97 3.94 15.54
C LEU A 121 -2.40 3.40 15.48
N THR A 122 -3.06 3.63 14.35
CA THR A 122 -4.42 3.17 14.09
C THR A 122 -4.45 2.35 12.81
N GLN A 123 -5.22 1.28 12.81
CA GLN A 123 -5.29 0.33 11.70
C GLN A 123 -6.68 0.37 11.05
N VAL A 124 -6.74 0.28 9.73
CA VAL A 124 -7.98 0.02 9.00
C VAL A 124 -8.54 -1.31 9.48
N PRO A 125 -9.75 -1.34 10.05
CA PRO A 125 -10.34 -2.59 10.52
C PRO A 125 -10.41 -3.61 9.39
N LYS A 126 -10.00 -4.84 9.68
CA LYS A 126 -10.37 -5.97 8.82
C LYS A 126 -11.82 -6.28 9.13
N THR A 127 -12.70 -6.06 8.15
CA THR A 127 -14.10 -6.46 8.32
C THR A 127 -14.10 -7.93 8.68
N ALA A 128 -14.64 -8.27 9.85
CA ALA A 128 -14.64 -9.63 10.30
C ALA A 128 -15.46 -10.44 9.29
N THR A 129 -14.84 -11.44 8.67
CA THR A 129 -15.53 -12.46 7.88
C THR A 129 -16.61 -13.19 8.70
N GLN A 130 -16.70 -12.95 10.01
CA GLN A 130 -17.74 -13.45 10.90
C GLN A 130 -19.17 -13.02 10.54
N GLU A 131 -19.38 -11.89 9.84
CA GLU A 131 -20.74 -11.49 9.43
C GLU A 131 -21.14 -11.98 8.03
N LEU A 132 -20.20 -12.47 7.23
CA LEU A 132 -20.49 -12.99 5.90
C LEU A 132 -20.85 -14.48 5.98
N PRO A 133 -21.89 -14.95 5.26
CA PRO A 133 -22.21 -16.36 5.23
C PRO A 133 -21.01 -17.15 4.66
N ALA A 134 -20.75 -18.33 5.21
CA ALA A 134 -19.70 -19.20 4.69
C ALA A 134 -19.93 -19.48 3.20
N ALA A 135 -18.85 -19.44 2.41
CA ALA A 135 -18.93 -19.79 1.00
C ALA A 135 -19.55 -21.19 0.85
N PRO A 136 -20.55 -21.37 -0.03
CA PRO A 136 -21.16 -22.68 -0.22
C PRO A 136 -20.12 -23.69 -0.71
N THR A 137 -20.31 -24.97 -0.37
CA THR A 137 -19.41 -26.05 -0.82
C THR A 137 -19.45 -26.16 -2.35
N GLN A 138 -18.27 -26.21 -2.97
CA GLN A 138 -18.16 -26.37 -4.42
C GLN A 138 -18.82 -27.70 -4.86
N PRO A 139 -19.67 -27.70 -5.91
CA PRO A 139 -20.27 -28.92 -6.42
C PRO A 139 -19.19 -29.85 -6.98
N LYS A 140 -19.36 -31.15 -6.72
CA LYS A 140 -18.43 -32.18 -7.20
C LYS A 140 -18.77 -32.56 -8.65
N ALA A 141 -17.77 -32.60 -9.51
CA ALA A 141 -17.94 -33.05 -10.89
C ALA A 141 -18.38 -34.53 -10.92
N PRO A 142 -19.26 -34.93 -11.84
CA PRO A 142 -19.64 -36.33 -12.01
C PRO A 142 -18.44 -37.15 -12.47
N LEU A 143 -18.17 -38.25 -11.78
CA LEU A 143 -17.15 -39.23 -12.17
C LEU A 143 -17.68 -40.05 -13.38
N ASN A 144 -16.79 -40.42 -14.30
CA ASN A 144 -17.12 -41.13 -15.54
C ASN A 144 -18.14 -42.26 -15.31
N GLN A 145 -19.25 -42.24 -16.04
CA GLN A 145 -20.28 -43.28 -16.00
C GLN A 145 -20.33 -44.02 -17.34
N LEU A 146 -20.69 -45.30 -17.32
CA LEU A 146 -20.74 -46.16 -18.51
C LEU A 146 -21.88 -45.81 -19.49
N GLU A 147 -22.94 -45.15 -19.03
CA GLU A 147 -24.14 -44.82 -19.83
C GLU A 147 -24.16 -43.32 -20.20
N CYS A 148 -24.12 -43.00 -21.51
CA CYS A 148 -23.95 -41.62 -21.95
C CYS A 148 -25.15 -40.69 -21.69
N ASN A 149 -26.38 -41.21 -21.70
CA ASN A 149 -27.57 -40.38 -21.45
C ASN A 149 -27.64 -39.93 -19.97
N ASP A 150 -27.36 -40.85 -19.04
CA ASP A 150 -27.30 -40.57 -17.60
C ASP A 150 -26.14 -39.63 -17.27
N TYR A 151 -25.00 -39.83 -17.92
CA TYR A 151 -23.86 -38.93 -17.78
C TYR A 151 -24.18 -37.52 -18.27
N ALA A 152 -24.81 -37.36 -19.44
CA ALA A 152 -25.19 -36.06 -19.98
C ALA A 152 -26.21 -35.32 -19.11
N ALA A 153 -27.16 -36.03 -18.48
CA ALA A 153 -28.08 -35.45 -17.50
C ALA A 153 -27.34 -34.96 -16.25
N LYS A 154 -26.38 -35.75 -15.73
CA LYS A 154 -25.54 -35.38 -14.57
C LYS A 154 -24.60 -34.21 -14.85
N VAL A 155 -24.02 -34.13 -16.04
CA VAL A 155 -23.21 -32.99 -16.47
C VAL A 155 -24.06 -31.72 -16.56
N ARG A 156 -25.29 -31.79 -17.09
CA ARG A 156 -26.22 -30.65 -17.09
C ARG A 156 -26.58 -30.19 -15.67
N ALA A 157 -26.88 -31.12 -14.77
CA ALA A 157 -27.19 -30.80 -13.38
C ALA A 157 -25.97 -30.19 -12.63
N TYR A 158 -24.78 -30.73 -12.85
CA TYR A 158 -23.52 -30.19 -12.33
C TYR A 158 -23.28 -28.76 -12.84
N ASN A 159 -23.41 -28.53 -14.15
CA ASN A 159 -23.19 -27.21 -14.74
C ASN A 159 -24.18 -26.17 -14.19
N ALA A 160 -25.44 -26.55 -13.96
CA ALA A 160 -26.41 -25.67 -13.31
C ALA A 160 -26.01 -25.36 -11.86
N ALA A 161 -25.70 -26.39 -11.06
CA ALA A 161 -25.29 -26.23 -9.67
C ALA A 161 -24.01 -25.40 -9.51
N ALA A 162 -23.08 -25.53 -10.44
CA ALA A 162 -21.83 -24.78 -10.43
C ALA A 162 -21.99 -23.32 -10.86
N LYS A 163 -22.90 -23.01 -11.78
CA LYS A 163 -23.29 -21.62 -12.07
C LYS A 163 -23.93 -20.96 -10.84
N ASP A 164 -24.83 -21.65 -10.16
CA ASP A 164 -25.48 -21.14 -8.95
C ASP A 164 -24.47 -20.95 -7.81
N TRP A 165 -23.54 -21.90 -7.66
CA TRP A 165 -22.45 -21.80 -6.69
C TRP A 165 -21.56 -20.59 -6.98
N GLN A 166 -21.14 -20.41 -8.24
CA GLN A 166 -20.29 -19.28 -8.65
C GLN A 166 -20.99 -17.94 -8.40
N ALA A 167 -22.28 -17.83 -8.73
CA ALA A 167 -23.07 -16.64 -8.45
C ALA A 167 -23.06 -16.30 -6.95
N LYS A 168 -23.24 -17.29 -6.08
CA LYS A 168 -23.21 -17.11 -4.62
C LYS A 168 -21.83 -16.72 -4.10
N VAL A 169 -20.76 -17.34 -4.59
CA VAL A 169 -19.39 -16.99 -4.20
C VAL A 169 -19.07 -15.55 -4.60
N ASN A 170 -19.40 -15.16 -5.83
CA ASN A 170 -19.20 -13.80 -6.31
C ASN A 170 -20.00 -12.78 -5.49
N GLU A 171 -21.23 -13.12 -5.11
CA GLU A 171 -22.05 -12.26 -4.25
C GLU A 171 -21.43 -12.05 -2.86
N ILE A 172 -20.90 -13.11 -2.25
CA ILE A 172 -20.20 -13.04 -0.95
C ILE A 172 -18.93 -12.20 -1.07
N GLN A 173 -18.18 -12.37 -2.16
CA GLN A 173 -16.97 -11.58 -2.43
C GLN A 173 -17.30 -10.10 -2.62
N GLN A 174 -18.36 -9.78 -3.38
CA GLN A 174 -18.80 -8.40 -3.58
C GLN A 174 -19.21 -7.77 -2.24
N ARG A 175 -20.00 -8.50 -1.43
CA ARG A 175 -20.39 -8.02 -0.09
C ARG A 175 -19.19 -7.79 0.83
N SER A 176 -18.18 -8.65 0.76
CA SER A 176 -16.92 -8.44 1.48
C SER A 176 -16.20 -7.18 1.01
N ALA A 177 -16.08 -6.98 -0.30
CA ALA A 177 -15.42 -5.81 -0.87
C ALA A 177 -16.15 -4.51 -0.52
N ASP A 178 -17.49 -4.51 -0.53
CA ASP A 178 -18.30 -3.35 -0.16
C ASP A 178 -18.14 -3.02 1.34
N ALA A 179 -18.08 -4.04 2.20
CA ALA A 179 -17.87 -3.85 3.63
C ALA A 179 -16.45 -3.32 3.93
N ASP A 180 -15.43 -3.87 3.28
CA ASP A 180 -14.05 -3.38 3.38
C ASP A 180 -13.92 -1.93 2.87
N ALA A 181 -14.55 -1.61 1.74
CA ALA A 181 -14.57 -0.24 1.21
C ALA A 181 -15.22 0.74 2.20
N LYS A 182 -16.32 0.32 2.84
CA LYS A 182 -16.98 1.12 3.89
C LYS A 182 -16.09 1.30 5.12
N ALA A 183 -15.42 0.25 5.58
CA ALA A 183 -14.49 0.31 6.71
C ALA A 183 -13.32 1.26 6.42
N VAL A 184 -12.75 1.19 5.21
CA VAL A 184 -11.71 2.12 4.73
C VAL A 184 -12.22 3.56 4.72
N ALA A 185 -13.41 3.81 4.16
CA ALA A 185 -13.97 5.16 4.08
C ALA A 185 -14.20 5.78 5.47
N VAL A 186 -14.76 5.01 6.42
CA VAL A 186 -14.95 5.45 7.81
C VAL A 186 -13.62 5.70 8.50
N PHE A 187 -12.62 4.83 8.27
CA PHE A 187 -11.28 5.02 8.81
C PHE A 187 -10.64 6.31 8.29
N ILE A 188 -10.73 6.57 6.98
CA ILE A 188 -10.20 7.79 6.35
C ILE A 188 -10.87 9.03 6.97
N ASP A 189 -12.19 9.05 7.06
CA ASP A 189 -12.94 10.20 7.62
C ASP A 189 -12.53 10.50 9.07
N LYS A 190 -12.48 9.47 9.92
CA LYS A 190 -12.02 9.61 11.31
C LYS A 190 -10.58 10.11 11.40
N THR A 191 -9.69 9.56 10.57
CA THR A 191 -8.26 9.92 10.60
C THR A 191 -8.03 11.33 10.06
N GLN A 192 -8.73 11.73 9.01
CA GLN A 192 -8.74 13.10 8.51
C GLN A 192 -9.21 14.10 9.57
N THR A 193 -10.28 13.75 10.28
CA THR A 193 -10.80 14.58 11.38
C THR A 193 -9.77 14.70 12.51
N ALA A 194 -9.12 13.59 12.89
CA ALA A 194 -8.05 13.61 13.90
C ALA A 194 -6.87 14.51 13.49
N LEU A 195 -6.41 14.41 12.24
CA LEU A 195 -5.36 15.28 11.70
C LEU A 195 -5.77 16.75 11.70
N ARG A 196 -6.99 17.06 11.24
CA ARG A 196 -7.51 18.45 11.24
C ARG A 196 -7.77 18.99 12.64
N ASN A 197 -7.96 18.14 13.64
CA ASN A 197 -8.14 18.56 15.03
C ASN A 197 -6.83 18.56 15.83
N ALA A 198 -5.74 18.04 15.28
CA ALA A 198 -4.44 18.14 15.91
C ALA A 198 -4.02 19.61 16.01
N SER A 199 -3.75 20.05 17.23
CA SER A 199 -3.34 21.41 17.54
C SER A 199 -1.83 21.46 17.69
N PRO A 200 -1.10 22.04 16.73
CA PRO A 200 0.35 22.17 16.87
C PRO A 200 0.66 23.17 17.99
N VAL A 201 1.30 22.72 19.06
CA VAL A 201 1.86 23.62 20.08
C VAL A 201 3.23 24.12 19.60
N GLN A 202 3.59 25.36 19.90
CA GLN A 202 4.89 25.88 19.48
C GLN A 202 6.01 25.17 20.22
N ASP A 203 7.07 24.78 19.51
CA ASP A 203 8.31 24.35 20.15
C ASP A 203 9.34 25.50 20.14
N PRO A 204 9.66 26.10 21.31
CA PRO A 204 10.63 27.17 21.40
C PRO A 204 12.09 26.68 21.46
N ALA A 205 12.35 25.40 21.70
CA ALA A 205 13.69 24.86 21.93
C ALA A 205 14.35 24.31 20.66
N GLY A 206 13.55 23.93 19.66
CA GLY A 206 14.04 23.53 18.33
C GLY A 206 13.54 22.16 17.88
N THR A 207 14.10 21.63 16.80
CA THR A 207 13.75 20.37 16.14
C THR A 207 14.77 19.26 16.47
N ASP A 208 14.35 18.14 17.06
CA ASP A 208 15.12 16.86 17.07
C ASP A 208 14.55 15.90 16.02
N ILE A 209 15.04 16.00 14.77
CA ILE A 209 14.62 15.12 13.67
C ILE A 209 15.00 13.66 13.98
N TYR A 210 16.15 13.40 14.59
CA TYR A 210 16.60 12.04 14.88
C TYR A 210 15.70 11.33 15.89
N GLY A 211 15.24 12.03 16.93
CA GLY A 211 14.25 11.51 17.86
C GLY A 211 12.93 11.15 17.17
N GLY A 212 12.46 12.00 16.25
CA GLY A 212 11.21 11.73 15.50
C GLY A 212 11.35 10.51 14.59
N LEU A 213 12.50 10.39 13.92
CA LEU A 213 12.84 9.22 13.12
C LEU A 213 13.00 7.95 13.97
N ALA A 214 13.46 8.06 15.21
CA ALA A 214 13.55 6.92 16.14
C ALA A 214 12.17 6.40 16.56
N VAL A 215 11.21 7.31 16.80
CA VAL A 215 9.81 6.93 17.04
C VAL A 215 9.23 6.23 15.80
N ALA A 216 9.42 6.80 14.61
CA ALA A 216 8.96 6.20 13.36
C ALA A 216 9.55 4.80 13.12
N GLY A 217 10.87 4.67 13.28
CA GLY A 217 11.59 3.41 13.15
C GLY A 217 11.13 2.35 14.16
N GLY A 218 10.85 2.76 15.40
CA GLY A 218 10.27 1.89 16.42
C GLY A 218 8.89 1.36 16.02
N VAL A 219 8.02 2.22 15.48
CA VAL A 219 6.70 1.82 14.97
C VAL A 219 6.83 0.86 13.78
N PHE A 220 7.70 1.16 12.83
CA PHE A 220 7.94 0.29 11.67
C PHE A 220 8.48 -1.08 12.07
N LYS A 221 9.45 -1.13 12.99
CA LYS A 221 9.98 -2.39 13.52
C LYS A 221 8.91 -3.23 14.23
N ALA A 222 7.97 -2.59 14.92
CA ALA A 222 6.87 -3.27 15.61
C ALA A 222 5.76 -3.75 14.65
N ASN A 223 5.68 -3.23 13.43
CA ASN A 223 4.62 -3.52 12.47
C ASN A 223 5.22 -4.06 11.18
N PRO A 224 5.37 -5.38 10.98
CA PRO A 224 5.98 -5.92 9.78
C PRO A 224 5.14 -5.60 8.53
N GLY A 225 5.79 -5.22 7.44
CA GLY A 225 5.12 -4.92 6.18
C GLY A 225 5.90 -3.94 5.31
N LYS A 226 5.18 -3.21 4.46
CA LYS A 226 5.76 -2.07 3.73
C LYS A 226 5.62 -0.82 4.59
N HIS A 227 6.61 0.06 4.55
CA HIS A 227 6.62 1.28 5.36
C HIS A 227 6.77 2.50 4.47
N LYS A 228 5.95 3.51 4.76
CA LYS A 228 5.96 4.79 4.07
C LYS A 228 6.04 5.89 5.11
N LEU A 229 6.93 6.85 4.93
CA LEU A 229 7.14 7.94 5.86
C LEU A 229 7.00 9.27 5.12
N VAL A 230 6.18 10.19 5.63
CA VAL A 230 6.15 11.57 5.18
C VAL A 230 6.72 12.45 6.29
N LEU A 231 7.73 13.25 5.97
CA LEU A 231 8.24 14.30 6.84
C LEU A 231 7.83 15.66 6.29
N PHE A 232 7.34 16.54 7.17
CA PHE A 232 7.24 17.97 6.91
C PHE A 232 8.19 18.68 7.86
N SER A 233 9.30 19.21 7.35
CA SER A 233 10.33 19.87 8.16
C SER A 233 11.14 20.85 7.32
N ASP A 234 11.78 21.80 7.99
CA ASP A 234 12.80 22.64 7.37
C ASP A 234 14.17 21.94 7.26
N MET A 235 14.25 20.71 7.78
CA MET A 235 15.44 19.87 7.79
C MET A 235 16.61 20.49 8.55
N THR A 236 16.32 21.34 9.54
CA THR A 236 17.32 21.82 10.49
C THR A 236 17.42 20.83 11.65
N ASP A 237 18.67 20.53 12.02
CA ASP A 237 18.96 19.71 13.19
C ASP A 237 19.27 20.64 14.37
N THR A 238 18.47 20.53 15.42
CA THR A 238 18.82 21.02 16.74
C THR A 238 18.53 19.92 17.76
N VAL A 239 19.49 19.00 17.88
CA VAL A 239 20.08 18.46 19.14
C VAL A 239 20.18 16.93 19.11
N GLY A 240 21.42 16.43 19.01
CA GLY A 240 22.09 15.60 20.03
C GLY A 240 21.57 14.20 20.35
N ASN A 241 20.59 13.65 19.65
CA ASN A 241 20.06 12.32 19.99
C ASN A 241 21.10 11.21 19.71
N PRO A 242 21.54 10.43 20.72
CA PRO A 242 22.55 9.38 20.53
C PRO A 242 21.97 8.13 19.84
N VAL A 243 20.65 8.02 19.72
CA VAL A 243 19.97 6.89 19.09
C VAL A 243 20.05 7.04 17.58
N ARG A 244 20.69 6.08 16.90
CA ARG A 244 20.63 5.97 15.43
C ARG A 244 19.35 5.25 15.03
N PRO A 245 18.38 5.94 14.40
CA PRO A 245 17.13 5.29 13.98
C PRO A 245 17.38 4.27 12.87
N ASP A 246 16.47 3.30 12.75
CA ASP A 246 16.39 2.35 11.63
C ASP A 246 15.00 2.49 11.01
N LEU A 247 14.96 2.93 9.75
CA LEU A 247 13.74 3.19 9.00
C LEU A 247 13.22 1.95 8.25
N ALA A 248 13.79 0.77 8.52
CA ALA A 248 13.27 -0.54 8.12
C ALA A 248 12.90 -0.64 6.63
N GLN A 249 13.75 -0.12 5.74
CA GLN A 249 13.50 -0.14 4.29
C GLN A 249 12.26 0.64 3.84
N SER A 250 11.87 1.67 4.59
CA SER A 250 10.75 2.54 4.23
C SER A 250 11.02 3.42 3.02
N ASP A 251 9.95 3.79 2.33
CA ASP A 251 9.98 4.89 1.37
C ASP A 251 9.65 6.20 2.07
N VAL A 252 10.48 7.21 1.84
CA VAL A 252 10.44 8.46 2.57
C VAL A 252 10.13 9.60 1.61
N VAL A 253 9.08 10.37 1.90
CA VAL A 253 8.73 11.61 1.21
C VAL A 253 8.97 12.76 2.17
N VAL A 254 9.67 13.79 1.75
CA VAL A 254 10.00 14.96 2.57
C VAL A 254 9.42 16.20 1.92
N GLY A 255 8.41 16.82 2.54
CA GLY A 255 7.92 18.15 2.22
C GLY A 255 8.74 19.20 2.97
N LEU A 256 9.47 20.04 2.24
CA LEU A 256 10.34 21.06 2.84
C LEU A 256 9.55 22.33 3.17
N TYR A 257 9.55 22.79 4.43
CA TYR A 257 8.85 24.01 4.85
C TYR A 257 9.47 25.32 4.39
N HIS A 258 10.78 25.33 4.13
CA HIS A 258 11.58 26.55 4.25
C HIS A 258 12.50 26.82 3.07
N ARG A 259 12.09 26.49 1.84
CA ARG A 259 12.97 26.76 0.68
C ARG A 259 12.17 27.18 -0.53
N ASP A 260 11.70 28.42 -0.49
CA ASP A 260 11.22 29.15 -1.67
C ASP A 260 12.35 29.35 -2.71
N ASP A 261 13.63 29.15 -2.33
CA ASP A 261 14.79 29.18 -3.23
C ASP A 261 15.44 27.79 -3.43
N PRO A 262 15.49 27.24 -4.67
CA PRO A 262 16.21 26.01 -5.00
C PRO A 262 17.72 26.04 -4.69
N SER A 263 18.34 27.21 -4.57
CA SER A 263 19.78 27.36 -4.32
C SER A 263 20.18 27.03 -2.87
N ASP A 264 19.32 27.35 -1.89
CA ASP A 264 19.50 26.99 -0.48
C ASP A 264 19.25 25.48 -0.23
N GLN A 265 18.69 24.77 -1.21
CA GLN A 265 18.36 23.34 -1.13
C GLN A 265 19.59 22.43 -1.27
N GLY A 266 20.54 22.81 -2.10
CA GLY A 266 21.44 21.86 -2.76
C GLY A 266 22.36 21.03 -1.87
N LYS A 267 22.96 21.62 -0.82
CA LYS A 267 23.92 20.90 0.05
C LYS A 267 23.22 20.14 1.16
N GLY A 268 22.38 20.81 1.94
CA GLY A 268 21.67 20.18 3.06
C GLY A 268 20.73 19.06 2.62
N GLN A 269 20.11 19.16 1.45
CA GLN A 269 19.27 18.07 0.91
C GLN A 269 20.09 16.81 0.61
N LYS A 270 21.29 16.94 0.04
CA LYS A 270 22.16 15.78 -0.26
C LYS A 270 22.66 15.10 1.01
N ASP A 271 22.99 15.89 2.02
CA ASP A 271 23.40 15.36 3.32
C ASP A 271 22.24 14.57 3.95
N TRP A 272 21.02 15.13 3.92
CA TRP A 272 19.83 14.42 4.41
C TRP A 272 19.42 13.21 3.57
N GLU A 273 19.56 13.26 2.24
CA GLU A 273 19.33 12.11 1.38
C GLU A 273 20.27 10.96 1.78
N THR A 274 21.55 11.28 1.96
CA THR A 274 22.57 10.32 2.41
C THR A 274 22.24 9.77 3.80
N THR A 275 21.81 10.64 4.72
CA THR A 275 21.34 10.24 6.04
C THR A 275 20.17 9.27 5.94
N PHE A 276 19.10 9.60 5.23
CA PHE A 276 17.93 8.70 5.08
C PHE A 276 18.33 7.34 4.51
N ARG A 277 19.16 7.30 3.47
CA ARG A 277 19.66 6.04 2.90
C ARG A 277 20.47 5.23 3.92
N THR A 278 21.30 5.91 4.72
CA THR A 278 22.09 5.27 5.79
C THR A 278 21.19 4.70 6.90
N LEU A 279 20.09 5.38 7.20
CA LEU A 279 19.07 4.92 8.14
C LEU A 279 18.14 3.85 7.52
N GLY A 280 18.40 3.42 6.28
CA GLY A 280 17.67 2.34 5.63
C GLY A 280 16.48 2.77 4.79
N ALA A 281 16.32 4.05 4.42
CA ALA A 281 15.30 4.46 3.44
C ALA A 281 15.65 4.01 2.02
N GLN A 282 14.67 3.49 1.27
CA GLN A 282 14.90 3.04 -0.12
C GLN A 282 14.89 4.22 -1.10
N THR A 283 13.87 5.07 -1.00
CA THR A 283 13.59 6.11 -2.02
C THR A 283 13.26 7.46 -1.37
N PRO A 284 14.22 8.15 -0.72
CA PRO A 284 13.98 9.49 -0.20
C PRO A 284 13.69 10.47 -1.34
N VAL A 285 12.52 11.10 -1.33
CA VAL A 285 12.12 12.13 -2.29
C VAL A 285 11.86 13.43 -1.55
N PHE A 286 12.45 14.53 -2.03
CA PHE A 286 12.26 15.86 -1.46
C PHE A 286 11.38 16.69 -2.38
N LEU A 287 10.34 17.30 -1.82
CA LEU A 287 9.46 18.23 -2.48
C LEU A 287 9.69 19.64 -1.92
N PRO A 288 9.84 20.66 -2.78
CA PRO A 288 9.76 22.03 -2.32
C PRO A 288 8.35 22.31 -1.78
N TRP A 289 8.22 23.26 -0.84
CA TRP A 289 6.94 23.61 -0.21
C TRP A 289 5.81 23.80 -1.23
N ALA A 290 6.05 24.63 -2.24
CA ALA A 290 5.07 24.95 -3.28
C ALA A 290 4.61 23.73 -4.11
N ALA A 291 5.41 22.66 -4.17
CA ALA A 291 5.05 21.42 -4.86
C ALA A 291 4.46 20.35 -3.93
N THR A 292 4.42 20.61 -2.63
CA THR A 292 3.93 19.65 -1.62
C THR A 292 2.41 19.70 -1.54
N THR A 293 1.76 19.18 -2.59
CA THR A 293 0.30 19.11 -2.70
C THR A 293 -0.22 17.73 -2.26
N PRO A 294 -1.51 17.60 -1.91
CA PRO A 294 -2.08 16.31 -1.55
C PRO A 294 -1.97 15.25 -2.65
N ASP A 295 -2.08 15.65 -3.92
CA ASP A 295 -1.91 14.74 -5.06
C ASP A 295 -0.47 14.24 -5.16
N LYS A 296 0.50 15.14 -5.02
CA LYS A 296 1.91 14.78 -5.14
C LYS A 296 2.36 13.85 -4.02
N VAL A 297 1.93 14.13 -2.78
CA VAL A 297 2.19 13.26 -1.63
C VAL A 297 1.57 11.88 -1.88
N ALA A 298 0.29 11.81 -2.29
CA ALA A 298 -0.36 10.53 -2.57
C ALA A 298 0.32 9.75 -3.71
N GLU A 299 0.70 10.42 -4.81
CA GLU A 299 1.42 9.81 -5.94
C GLU A 299 2.73 9.17 -5.48
N LEU A 300 3.53 9.86 -4.68
CA LEU A 300 4.83 9.36 -4.22
C LEU A 300 4.69 8.20 -3.22
N LEU A 301 3.65 8.22 -2.38
CA LEU A 301 3.34 7.14 -1.46
C LEU A 301 2.83 5.88 -2.20
N LYS A 302 2.15 6.05 -3.34
CA LYS A 302 1.74 4.94 -4.22
C LYS A 302 2.88 4.37 -5.06
N GLY A 303 3.72 5.24 -5.62
CA GLY A 303 4.67 4.92 -6.69
C GLY A 303 5.91 4.12 -6.28
N SER A 304 6.10 3.86 -4.98
CA SER A 304 7.30 3.22 -4.46
C SER A 304 7.06 1.74 -4.18
N GLY A 305 6.77 0.99 -5.24
CA GLY A 305 6.66 -0.46 -5.22
C GLY A 305 7.24 -1.01 -6.51
N ARG A 306 8.56 -1.19 -6.55
CA ARG A 306 9.17 -2.12 -7.50
C ARG A 306 8.88 -3.56 -7.07
#